data_AF-A0A533WZY5-F1
#
_entry.id   AF-A0A533WZY5-F1
#
_cell.length_a   1.000
_cell.length_b   1.000
_cell.length_c   1.000
_cell.angle_alpha   90.00
_cell.angle_beta   90.00
_cell.angle_gamma   90.00
#
_symmetry.space_group_name_H-M   'P 1'
#
loop_
_entity.id
_entity.type
_entity.pdbx_description
1 polymer ?
#
loop_
_entity_poly.entity_id
_entity_poly.type
_entity_poly.pdbx_seq_one_letter_code
_entity_poly.pdbx_strand_id
1 'polypeptide(L)'
;MANDNDDTQEEKDFRQRYAHELRKKKMQNLTSSHFGLDEISDELARVKHQAMITPGRRGEQIKHEEINKEILRRISVGSPMKQNT
;
A
#
# COMPACT_ATOMS: atom_id res chain seq x y z
N MET A 1 13.91 -10.25 3.78
CA MET A 1 12.81 -10.71 2.90
C MET A 1 11.75 -11.28 3.82
N ALA A 2 10.58 -10.64 3.92
CA ALA A 2 9.50 -11.13 4.79
C ALA A 2 8.90 -12.38 4.16
N ASN A 3 8.94 -13.51 4.87
CA ASN A 3 8.34 -14.75 4.41
C ASN A 3 6.82 -14.65 4.59
N ASP A 4 6.11 -14.23 3.54
CA ASP A 4 4.64 -14.31 3.43
C ASP A 4 4.09 -15.75 3.68
N ASN A 5 4.99 -16.76 3.72
CA ASN A 5 4.67 -18.15 3.98
C ASN A 5 4.30 -18.47 5.44
N ASP A 6 4.68 -17.61 6.39
CA ASP A 6 4.41 -17.82 7.83
C ASP A 6 3.09 -17.20 8.31
N ASP A 7 2.37 -16.51 7.40
CA ASP A 7 1.10 -15.90 7.72
C ASP A 7 0.02 -16.97 7.96
N THR A 8 -0.77 -16.76 9.00
CA THR A 8 -1.98 -17.52 9.28
C THR A 8 -3.00 -17.34 8.16
N GLN A 9 -4.00 -18.22 8.08
CA GLN A 9 -5.05 -18.10 7.06
C GLN A 9 -5.80 -16.75 7.18
N GLU A 10 -6.06 -16.29 8.40
CA GLU A 10 -6.72 -15.00 8.64
C GLU A 10 -5.89 -13.83 8.13
N GLU A 11 -4.57 -13.87 8.28
CA GLU A 11 -3.65 -12.84 7.80
C GLU A 11 -3.54 -12.82 6.28
N LYS A 12 -3.57 -14.00 5.63
CA LYS A 12 -3.63 -14.12 4.18
C LYS A 12 -4.92 -13.53 3.62
N ASP A 13 -6.05 -13.86 4.24
CA ASP A 13 -7.36 -13.29 3.88
C ASP A 13 -7.37 -11.77 4.08
N PHE A 14 -6.79 -11.30 5.19
CA PHE A 14 -6.65 -9.88 5.48
C PHE A 14 -5.79 -9.17 4.43
N ARG A 15 -4.62 -9.72 4.06
CA ARG A 15 -3.77 -9.19 3.00
C ARG A 15 -4.51 -9.05 1.68
N GLN A 16 -5.21 -10.11 1.25
CA GLN A 16 -5.93 -10.09 -0.02
C GLN A 16 -7.01 -9.01 -0.05
N ARG A 17 -7.81 -8.93 1.01
CA ARG A 17 -8.86 -7.91 1.13
C ARG A 17 -8.27 -6.50 1.18
N TYR A 18 -7.21 -6.31 1.97
CA TYR A 18 -6.59 -5.01 2.14
C TYR A 18 -5.90 -4.53 0.86
N ALA A 19 -5.17 -5.40 0.16
CA ALA A 19 -4.59 -5.09 -1.15
C ALA A 19 -5.66 -4.72 -2.19
N HIS A 20 -6.81 -5.41 -2.17
CA HIS A 20 -7.93 -5.07 -3.05
C HIS A 20 -8.53 -3.69 -2.74
N GLU A 21 -8.69 -3.33 -1.46
CA GLU A 21 -9.12 -1.99 -1.05
C GLU A 21 -8.12 -0.90 -1.43
N LEU A 22 -6.81 -1.16 -1.28
CA LEU A 22 -5.76 -0.22 -1.70
C LEU A 22 -5.81 0.05 -3.21
N ARG A 23 -6.08 -0.97 -4.04
CA ARG A 23 -6.21 -0.78 -5.50
C ARG A 23 -7.40 0.10 -5.90
N LYS A 24 -8.47 0.12 -5.11
CA LYS A 24 -9.64 0.99 -5.35
C LYS A 24 -9.36 2.45 -5.02
N LYS A 25 -8.45 2.72 -4.07
CA LYS A 25 -8.10 4.07 -3.63
C LYS A 25 -7.41 4.86 -4.73
N LYS A 26 -7.84 6.10 -4.94
CA LYS A 26 -7.25 7.01 -5.92
C LYS A 26 -5.85 7.46 -5.47
N MET A 27 -4.88 7.43 -6.38
CA MET A 27 -3.67 8.26 -6.26
C MET A 27 -3.78 9.37 -7.28
N GLN A 28 -3.45 10.60 -6.88
CA GLN A 28 -3.13 11.60 -7.88
C GLN A 28 -1.91 11.14 -8.66
N ASN A 29 -2.00 11.22 -9.99
CA ASN A 29 -0.83 11.05 -10.84
C ASN A 29 0.25 12.02 -10.35
N LEU A 30 1.50 11.54 -10.23
CA LEU A 30 2.67 12.33 -9.81
C LEU A 30 2.86 13.64 -10.60
N THR A 31 2.16 13.80 -11.73
CA THR A 31 2.29 14.89 -12.70
C THR A 31 1.34 16.08 -12.49
N SER A 32 0.37 16.02 -11.58
CA SER A 32 -0.58 17.13 -11.40
C SER A 32 -0.76 17.50 -9.92
N SER A 33 0.08 18.44 -9.48
CA SER A 33 0.18 18.98 -8.11
C SER A 33 -0.94 19.97 -7.73
N HIS A 34 -2.15 19.81 -8.26
CA HIS A 34 -3.24 20.75 -7.97
C HIS A 34 -4.48 19.98 -7.51
N PHE A 35 -4.60 19.86 -6.20
CA PHE A 35 -5.86 19.55 -5.48
C PHE A 35 -6.54 18.22 -5.79
N GLY A 36 -5.95 17.11 -5.35
CA GLY A 36 -6.67 15.85 -5.33
C GLY A 36 -6.20 15.00 -4.17
N LEU A 37 -7.19 14.42 -3.50
CA LEU A 37 -7.03 13.59 -2.33
C LEU A 37 -6.22 12.35 -2.74
N ASP A 38 -4.93 12.32 -2.39
CA ASP A 38 -4.12 11.11 -2.50
C ASP A 38 -4.55 10.16 -1.39
N GLU A 39 -5.58 9.37 -1.68
CA GLU A 39 -6.20 8.44 -0.73
C GLU A 39 -5.22 7.36 -0.24
N ILE A 40 -4.12 7.11 -0.97
CA ILE A 40 -3.03 6.22 -0.52
C ILE A 40 -2.14 6.92 0.50
N SER A 41 -1.79 8.18 0.29
CA SER A 41 -1.05 8.98 1.28
C SER A 41 -1.86 9.16 2.57
N ASP A 42 -3.16 9.39 2.47
CA ASP A 42 -4.06 9.47 3.62
C ASP A 42 -4.14 8.14 4.38
N GLU A 43 -4.23 7.02 3.65
CA GLU A 43 -4.21 5.68 4.26
C GLU A 43 -2.89 5.44 5.00
N LEU A 44 -1.75 5.80 4.40
CA LEU A 44 -0.44 5.69 5.04
C LEU A 44 -0.35 6.55 6.32
N ALA A 45 -0.89 7.76 6.29
CA ALA A 45 -0.95 8.62 7.47
C ALA A 45 -1.80 8.00 8.60
N ARG A 46 -2.97 7.43 8.26
CA ARG A 46 -3.82 6.72 9.24
C ARG A 46 -3.12 5.49 9.83
N VAL A 47 -2.45 4.69 9.02
CA VAL A 47 -1.73 3.50 9.50
C VAL A 47 -0.55 3.89 10.37
N LYS A 48 0.22 4.92 10.00
CA LYS A 48 1.28 5.48 10.85
C LYS A 48 0.76 5.97 12.20
N HIS A 49 -0.37 6.69 12.19
CA HIS A 49 -0.99 7.15 13.42
C HIS A 49 -1.47 5.98 14.29
N GLN A 50 -2.07 4.95 13.69
CA GLN A 50 -2.46 3.74 14.40
C GLN A 50 -1.24 3.04 15.04
N ALA A 51 -0.14 2.92 14.30
CA ALA A 51 1.11 2.31 14.80
C ALA A 51 1.74 3.08 15.96
N MET A 52 1.48 4.39 16.10
CA MET A 52 1.88 5.15 17.29
C MET A 52 1.01 4.81 18.51
N ILE A 53 -0.26 4.45 18.31
CA ILE A 53 -1.21 4.14 19.39
C ILE A 53 -1.10 2.66 19.80
N THR A 54 -0.99 1.74 18.84
CA THR A 54 -1.01 0.29 19.08
C THR A 54 0.20 -0.44 18.49
N PRO A 55 1.43 -0.03 18.83
CA PRO A 55 2.63 -0.50 18.15
C PRO A 55 2.81 -2.01 18.21
N GLY A 56 3.39 -2.57 17.15
CA GLY A 56 3.92 -3.93 17.13
C GLY A 56 2.89 -5.03 16.85
N ARG A 57 1.63 -4.68 16.54
CA ARG A 57 0.63 -5.67 16.12
C ARG A 57 0.92 -6.15 14.70
N ARG A 58 0.83 -7.47 14.49
CA ARG A 58 1.08 -8.09 13.19
C ARG A 58 0.21 -7.52 12.06
N GLY A 59 -1.06 -7.22 12.35
CA GLY A 59 -1.95 -6.55 11.40
C GLY A 59 -1.48 -5.15 10.96
N GLU A 60 -0.74 -4.41 11.79
CA GLU A 60 -0.15 -3.12 11.39
C GLU A 60 1.04 -3.31 10.45
N GLN A 61 1.88 -4.31 10.72
CA GLN A 61 3.00 -4.67 9.84
C GLN A 61 2.48 -5.03 8.45
N ILE A 62 1.44 -5.87 8.39
CA ILE A 62 0.79 -6.25 7.14
C ILE A 62 0.25 -5.01 6.40
N LYS A 63 -0.42 -4.08 7.09
CA LYS A 63 -0.91 -2.85 6.45
C LYS A 63 0.22 -2.02 5.84
N HIS A 64 1.32 -1.82 6.58
CA HIS A 64 2.49 -1.10 6.07
C HIS A 64 3.10 -1.77 4.84
N GLU A 65 3.23 -3.10 4.87
CA GLU A 65 3.76 -3.88 3.75
C GLU A 65 2.88 -3.75 2.50
N GLU A 66 1.56 -3.90 2.63
CA GLU A 66 0.65 -3.83 1.49
C GLU A 66 0.53 -2.41 0.90
N ILE A 67 0.57 -1.36 1.75
CA ILE A 67 0.65 0.02 1.25
C ILE A 67 1.94 0.23 0.44
N ASN A 68 3.08 -0.23 0.96
CA ASN A 68 4.35 -0.08 0.27
C ASN A 68 4.38 -0.86 -1.06
N LYS A 69 3.84 -2.09 -1.08
CA LYS A 69 3.67 -2.89 -2.30
C LYS A 69 2.82 -2.14 -3.34
N GLU A 70 1.72 -1.52 -2.93
CA GLU A 70 0.85 -0.76 -3.85
C GLU A 70 1.50 0.52 -4.38
N ILE A 71 2.26 1.25 -3.54
CA ILE A 71 3.05 2.41 -3.98
C ILE A 71 4.08 1.98 -5.04
N LEU A 72 4.85 0.92 -4.76
CA LEU A 72 5.84 0.39 -5.70
C LEU A 72 5.20 -0.08 -7.01
N ARG A 73 4.05 -0.75 -6.95
CA ARG A 73 3.28 -1.16 -8.14
C ARG A 73 2.90 0.05 -9.00
N ARG A 74 2.48 1.16 -8.38
CA ARG A 74 2.08 2.36 -9.12
C ARG A 74 3.28 3.13 -9.68
N ILE A 75 4.42 3.14 -8.99
CA ILE A 75 5.69 3.69 -9.52
C ILE A 75 6.16 2.88 -10.73
N SER A 76 6.09 1.54 -10.67
CA SER A 76 6.51 0.68 -11.77
C SER A 76 5.57 0.76 -12.98
N VAL A 77 4.26 0.90 -12.76
CA VAL A 77 3.25 1.08 -13.84
C VAL A 77 3.27 2.52 -14.40
N GLY A 78 3.56 3.52 -13.57
CA GLY A 78 3.65 4.93 -13.97
C GLY A 78 4.96 5.31 -14.68
N SER A 79 5.97 4.44 -14.66
CA SER A 79 7.15 4.57 -15.51
C SER A 79 6.86 3.90 -16.85
N PRO A 80 6.74 4.63 -17.97
CA PRO A 80 6.83 3.99 -19.27
C PRO A 80 8.26 3.44 -19.38
N MET A 81 8.45 2.16 -19.07
CA MET A 81 9.61 1.44 -19.57
C MET A 81 9.53 1.55 -21.08
N LYS A 82 10.33 2.47 -21.65
CA LYS A 82 10.58 2.52 -23.08
C LYS A 82 11.09 1.14 -23.46
N GLN A 83 10.24 0.32 -24.07
CA GLN A 83 10.70 -0.85 -24.77
C GLN A 83 11.45 -0.34 -25.98
N ASN A 84 12.78 -0.23 -25.86
CA ASN A 84 13.64 0.00 -27.01
C ASN A 84 13.46 -1.19 -27.95
N THR A 85 12.92 -0.90 -29.13
CA THR A 85 12.90 -1.79 -30.30
C THR A 85 14.29 -1.85 -30.90
#